data_AF-A0A9W5ZTJ2-F1
#
_entry.id   AF-A0A9W5ZTJ2-F1
#
_cell.length_a   1.000
_cell.length_b   1.000
_cell.length_c   1.000
_cell.angle_alpha   90.00
_cell.angle_beta   90.00
_cell.angle_gamma   90.00
#
_symmetry.space_group_name_H-M   'P 1'
#
loop_
_entity.id
_entity.type
_entity.pdbx_description
1 polymer ?
#
loop_
_entity_poly.entity_id
_entity_poly.type
_entity_poly.pdbx_seq_one_letter_code
_entity_poly.pdbx_strand_id
1 'polypeptide(L)'
;MDPVTLNTSLCQSCRHENKARTKLHLQCLHGPVLKDSLTMLQASTPDRSPPPIAIVGMACRLPGGVNSPEELYRFLLEKKDGLCEVPSTRYTIDSFYNASSRGAIKTRHGYFLQEDPMLFDAPFFSITDYEAERMDPQQRQLLEVVWECLESAGETNWKGKNIGCYVGVYGEDWLDLASKDPQATSRYHVLGTGQFALANRLSYEYDFQGPR
;
A
#
# COMPACT_ATOMS: atom_id res chain seq x y z
N MET A 1 -30.07 -46.33 -33.64
CA MET A 1 -30.62 -46.77 -34.94
C MET A 1 -31.51 -45.65 -35.44
N ASP A 2 -30.96 -44.76 -36.26
CA ASP A 2 -31.71 -43.75 -37.03
C ASP A 2 -32.55 -44.45 -38.13
N PRO A 3 -33.53 -43.80 -38.79
CA PRO A 3 -33.19 -42.79 -39.79
C PRO A 3 -34.14 -41.58 -39.91
N VAL A 4 -33.54 -40.50 -40.40
CA VAL A 4 -34.12 -39.36 -41.09
C VAL A 4 -34.89 -39.80 -42.35
N THR A 5 -35.98 -39.12 -42.69
CA THR A 5 -36.42 -39.02 -44.10
C THR A 5 -37.17 -37.74 -44.41
N LEU A 6 -36.88 -37.26 -45.62
CA LEU A 6 -37.15 -35.96 -46.23
C LEU A 6 -38.46 -35.98 -47.05
N ASN A 7 -39.12 -34.81 -47.10
CA ASN A 7 -39.70 -34.16 -48.30
C ASN A 7 -40.91 -34.88 -48.99
N THR A 8 -42.03 -34.24 -49.33
CA THR A 8 -42.22 -33.49 -50.59
C THR A 8 -43.69 -33.08 -50.81
N SER A 9 -43.89 -32.04 -51.64
CA SER A 9 -45.00 -31.72 -52.57
C SER A 9 -45.69 -30.37 -52.28
N LEU A 10 -45.36 -29.28 -53.00
CA LEU A 10 -45.67 -28.91 -54.40
C LEU A 10 -47.13 -28.49 -54.62
N CYS A 11 -47.36 -27.17 -54.73
CA CYS A 11 -48.30 -26.58 -55.69
C CYS A 11 -47.92 -25.08 -55.87
N GLN A 12 -47.03 -24.79 -56.81
CA GLN A 12 -47.33 -24.23 -58.14
C GLN A 12 -47.85 -22.77 -58.13
N SER A 13 -46.93 -21.91 -58.54
CA SER A 13 -47.09 -20.65 -59.29
C SER A 13 -48.48 -20.31 -59.87
N CYS A 14 -48.97 -19.11 -59.54
CA CYS A 14 -49.49 -18.08 -60.46
C CYS A 14 -49.98 -16.88 -59.62
N ARG A 15 -49.33 -15.71 -59.74
CA ARG A 15 -49.75 -14.59 -60.60
C ARG A 15 -50.95 -13.79 -60.05
N HIS A 16 -50.67 -12.50 -59.79
CA HIS A 16 -51.62 -11.38 -59.72
C HIS A 16 -52.69 -11.49 -58.60
N GLU A 17 -53.11 -10.47 -57.88
CA GLU A 17 -52.82 -9.06 -57.87
C GLU A 17 -53.34 -8.49 -56.54
N ASN A 18 -52.71 -7.40 -56.16
CA ASN A 18 -52.89 -6.64 -54.94
C ASN A 18 -54.27 -5.96 -54.90
N LYS A 19 -55.04 -6.11 -53.81
CA LYS A 19 -55.36 -5.00 -52.86
C LYS A 19 -56.56 -5.26 -51.94
N ALA A 20 -56.30 -4.97 -50.66
CA ALA A 20 -57.22 -4.43 -49.64
C ALA A 20 -58.17 -5.39 -48.89
N ARG A 21 -57.62 -6.10 -47.90
CA ARG A 21 -58.24 -6.38 -46.59
C ARG A 21 -57.70 -5.30 -45.61
N THR A 22 -58.36 -4.81 -44.57
CA THR A 22 -59.38 -5.41 -43.70
C THR A 22 -60.02 -4.31 -42.83
N LYS A 23 -61.31 -4.47 -42.52
CA LYS A 23 -62.09 -3.68 -41.56
C LYS A 23 -62.54 -4.65 -40.45
N LEU A 24 -62.49 -4.21 -39.17
CA LEU A 24 -63.22 -4.74 -37.99
C LEU A 24 -62.84 -6.17 -37.54
N HIS A 25 -62.96 -6.62 -36.29
CA HIS A 25 -63.54 -6.17 -35.02
C HIS A 25 -62.85 -7.04 -33.94
N LEU A 26 -62.29 -6.45 -32.88
CA LEU A 26 -62.82 -6.43 -31.50
C LEU A 26 -62.65 -7.72 -30.67
N GLN A 27 -61.99 -7.53 -29.52
CA GLN A 27 -62.12 -8.25 -28.24
C GLN A 27 -61.65 -9.70 -28.14
N CYS A 28 -60.54 -9.86 -27.41
CA CYS A 28 -60.39 -10.95 -26.44
C CYS A 28 -59.42 -10.56 -25.30
N LEU A 29 -59.96 -10.59 -24.07
CA LEU A 29 -59.34 -11.09 -22.85
C LEU A 29 -58.45 -10.17 -21.99
N HIS A 30 -58.88 -10.08 -20.74
CA HIS A 30 -58.24 -9.49 -19.57
C HIS A 30 -56.94 -10.23 -19.19
N GLY A 31 -55.92 -9.49 -18.77
CA GLY A 31 -54.75 -10.00 -18.05
C GLY A 31 -53.68 -8.91 -17.80
N PRO A 32 -53.18 -8.70 -16.56
CA PRO A 32 -52.21 -7.67 -16.24
C PRO A 32 -50.79 -8.19 -16.48
N VAL A 33 -50.22 -8.01 -17.67
CA VAL A 33 -48.86 -8.48 -17.97
C VAL A 33 -48.07 -7.41 -18.72
N LEU A 34 -48.01 -6.18 -18.21
CA LEU A 34 -47.14 -5.13 -18.77
C LEU A 34 -46.65 -4.13 -17.70
N LYS A 35 -46.34 -4.59 -16.48
CA LYS A 35 -45.65 -3.74 -15.48
C LYS A 35 -44.32 -4.30 -14.97
N ASP A 36 -44.05 -5.59 -15.14
CA ASP A 36 -42.84 -6.22 -14.60
C ASP A 36 -41.61 -6.10 -15.53
N SER A 37 -41.80 -5.67 -16.79
CA SER A 37 -40.72 -5.67 -17.78
C SER A 37 -39.88 -4.38 -17.79
N LEU A 38 -40.33 -3.31 -17.12
CA LEU A 38 -39.59 -2.04 -17.04
C LEU A 38 -38.76 -1.90 -15.76
N THR A 39 -38.99 -2.74 -14.74
CA THR A 39 -38.23 -2.73 -13.48
C THR A 39 -36.89 -3.48 -13.58
N MET A 40 -36.69 -4.29 -14.64
CA MET A 40 -35.50 -5.13 -14.82
C MET A 40 -34.41 -4.49 -15.70
N LEU A 41 -34.57 -3.23 -16.12
CA LEU A 41 -33.66 -2.51 -17.02
C LEU A 41 -32.90 -1.37 -16.32
N GLN A 42 -32.70 -1.49 -15.01
CA GLN A 42 -31.62 -0.80 -14.29
C GLN A 42 -30.60 -1.84 -13.83
N ALA A 43 -30.05 -2.60 -14.78
CA ALA A 43 -28.75 -3.19 -14.56
C ALA A 43 -27.77 -2.02 -14.44
N SER A 44 -27.47 -1.64 -13.19
CA SER A 44 -26.36 -0.74 -12.89
C SER A 44 -25.15 -1.28 -13.65
N THR A 45 -24.65 -0.51 -14.62
CA THR A 45 -23.32 -0.76 -15.18
C THR A 45 -22.39 -1.02 -14.01
N PRO A 46 -21.67 -2.17 -13.95
CA PRO A 46 -20.76 -2.42 -12.84
C PRO A 46 -19.79 -1.25 -12.84
N ASP A 47 -19.84 -0.48 -11.75
CA ASP A 47 -18.89 0.59 -11.53
C ASP A 47 -17.51 -0.05 -11.60
N ARG A 48 -16.75 0.31 -12.64
CA ARG A 48 -15.40 -0.21 -12.86
C ARG A 48 -14.40 0.44 -11.90
N SER A 49 -14.84 1.34 -11.03
CA SER A 49 -13.99 1.86 -9.98
C SER A 49 -13.52 0.71 -9.08
N PRO A 50 -12.22 0.66 -8.70
CA PRO A 50 -11.79 -0.25 -7.66
C PRO A 50 -12.62 -0.03 -6.39
N PRO A 51 -12.86 -1.08 -5.60
CA PRO A 51 -13.57 -0.94 -4.34
C PRO A 51 -12.83 0.06 -3.42
N PRO A 52 -13.55 0.78 -2.55
CA PRO A 52 -12.92 1.69 -1.61
C PRO A 52 -11.96 0.93 -0.69
N ILE A 53 -10.82 1.56 -0.35
CA ILE A 53 -9.79 0.98 0.52
C ILE A 53 -9.92 1.59 1.92
N ALA A 54 -10.02 0.73 2.94
CA ALA A 54 -10.05 1.14 4.33
C ALA A 54 -8.63 1.22 4.90
N ILE A 55 -8.36 2.27 5.69
CA ILE A 55 -7.18 2.35 6.55
C ILE A 55 -7.59 1.74 7.88
N VAL A 56 -7.03 0.58 8.22
CA VAL A 56 -7.44 -0.20 9.39
C VAL A 56 -6.49 -0.11 10.59
N GLY A 57 -5.26 0.35 10.38
CA GLY A 57 -4.26 0.57 11.43
C GLY A 57 -3.25 1.62 11.01
N MET A 58 -2.56 2.19 11.99
CA MET A 58 -1.54 3.22 11.79
C MET A 58 -0.55 3.23 12.94
N ALA A 59 0.72 3.51 12.63
CA ALA A 59 1.78 3.76 13.59
C ALA A 59 2.75 4.77 12.98
N CYS A 60 3.45 5.54 13.81
CA CYS A 60 4.41 6.53 13.32
C CYS A 60 5.47 6.86 14.36
N ARG A 61 6.69 7.15 13.88
CA ARG A 61 7.75 7.81 14.65
C ARG A 61 8.06 9.14 14.00
N LEU A 62 7.91 10.22 14.74
CA LEU A 62 8.03 11.58 14.22
C LEU A 62 8.83 12.48 15.19
N PRO A 63 9.41 13.58 14.68
CA PRO A 63 10.08 14.59 15.49
C PRO A 63 9.17 15.19 16.58
N GLY A 64 9.78 15.76 17.62
CA GLY A 64 9.04 16.34 18.74
C GLY A 64 8.51 15.33 19.76
N GLY A 65 9.06 14.10 19.74
CA GLY A 65 8.74 13.05 20.70
C GLY A 65 7.43 12.31 20.41
N VAL A 66 6.98 12.33 19.15
CA VAL A 66 5.73 11.69 18.73
C VAL A 66 6.01 10.25 18.32
N ASN A 67 5.51 9.30 19.10
CA ASN A 67 5.69 7.87 18.85
C ASN A 67 4.40 7.12 18.47
N SER A 68 3.26 7.81 18.42
CA SER A 68 1.97 7.21 18.11
C SER A 68 1.03 8.19 17.38
N PRO A 69 0.02 7.69 16.66
CA PRO A 69 -1.01 8.53 16.03
C PRO A 69 -1.75 9.44 17.02
N GLU A 70 -2.00 8.96 18.25
CA GLU A 70 -2.66 9.72 19.31
C GLU A 70 -1.78 10.87 19.81
N GLU A 71 -0.47 10.65 19.87
CA GLU A 71 0.50 11.70 20.17
C GLU A 71 0.60 12.71 19.03
N LEU A 72 0.60 12.26 17.78
CA LEU A 72 0.57 13.14 16.61
C LEU A 72 -0.67 14.04 16.67
N TYR A 73 -1.84 13.46 16.95
CA TYR A 73 -3.08 14.22 17.06
C TYR A 73 -3.00 15.31 18.13
N ARG A 74 -2.51 14.97 19.33
CA ARG A 74 -2.28 15.95 20.41
C ARG A 74 -1.26 17.02 20.02
N PHE A 75 -0.16 16.62 19.41
CA PHE A 75 0.90 17.52 18.94
C PHE A 75 0.36 18.57 17.95
N LEU A 76 -0.51 18.14 17.03
CA LEU A 76 -1.17 19.03 16.05
C LEU A 76 -2.18 19.97 16.72
N LEU A 77 -3.01 19.47 17.64
CA LEU A 77 -3.97 20.30 18.39
C LEU A 77 -3.27 21.39 19.20
N GLU A 78 -2.13 21.05 19.81
CA GLU A 78 -1.31 21.97 20.59
C GLU A 78 -0.43 22.89 19.72
N LYS A 79 -0.43 22.69 18.39
CA LYS A 79 0.37 23.45 17.41
C LYS A 79 1.86 23.49 17.76
N LYS A 80 2.38 22.36 18.23
CA LYS A 80 3.80 22.23 18.60
C LYS A 80 4.68 22.19 17.34
N ASP A 81 5.94 22.58 17.53
CA ASP A 81 7.02 22.48 16.54
C ASP A 81 8.10 21.53 17.08
N GLY A 82 8.52 20.57 16.27
CA GLY A 82 9.49 19.52 16.61
C GLY A 82 10.93 19.92 16.31
N LEU A 83 11.18 21.18 15.94
CA LEU A 83 12.51 21.71 15.69
C LEU A 83 13.39 21.59 16.95
N CYS A 84 14.55 20.95 16.80
CA CYS A 84 15.54 20.84 17.86
C CYS A 84 16.95 21.12 17.32
N GLU A 85 17.91 21.35 18.22
CA GLU A 85 19.32 21.34 17.85
C GLU A 85 19.73 19.93 17.40
N VAL A 86 20.71 19.82 16.49
CA VAL A 86 21.24 18.53 16.05
C VAL A 86 21.71 17.73 17.27
N PRO A 87 21.16 16.53 17.54
CA PRO A 87 21.58 15.72 18.67
C PRO A 87 23.05 15.32 18.58
N SER A 88 23.75 15.31 19.73
CA SER A 88 25.16 14.90 19.80
C SER A 88 25.39 13.45 19.38
N THR A 89 24.35 12.62 19.39
CA THR A 89 24.38 11.23 18.91
C THR A 89 24.41 11.10 17.39
N ARG A 90 24.15 12.18 16.63
CA ARG A 90 24.19 12.16 15.15
C ARG A 90 25.57 12.51 14.62
N TYR A 91 26.02 13.74 14.86
CA TYR A 91 27.34 14.23 14.48
C TYR A 91 27.66 15.53 15.23
N THR A 92 28.95 15.86 15.31
CA THR A 92 29.42 17.09 15.97
C THR A 92 29.11 18.32 15.10
N ILE A 93 27.96 18.96 15.31
CA ILE A 93 27.48 20.09 14.50
C ILE A 93 28.48 21.25 14.42
N ASP A 94 29.25 21.50 15.48
CA ASP A 94 30.27 22.56 15.51
C ASP A 94 31.37 22.37 14.45
N SER A 95 31.61 21.13 14.01
CA SER A 95 32.59 20.83 12.95
C SER A 95 32.06 21.13 11.54
N PHE A 96 30.74 21.21 11.36
CA PHE A 96 30.11 21.35 10.03
C PHE A 96 29.39 22.69 9.84
N TYR A 97 29.00 23.35 10.93
CA TYR A 97 28.27 24.61 10.89
C TYR A 97 29.19 25.80 10.58
N ASN A 98 28.85 26.55 9.54
CA ASN A 98 29.45 27.86 9.29
C ASN A 98 28.50 28.76 8.48
N ALA A 99 28.01 29.83 9.10
CA ALA A 99 27.05 30.76 8.50
C ALA A 99 27.57 31.43 7.21
N SER A 100 28.89 31.63 7.07
CA SER A 100 29.48 32.42 5.98
C SER A 100 30.19 31.59 4.91
N SER A 101 30.69 30.38 5.26
CA SER A 101 31.47 29.55 4.33
C SER A 101 30.61 28.83 3.28
N ARG A 102 31.01 28.84 2.00
CA ARG A 102 30.31 28.07 0.96
C ARG A 102 30.53 26.56 1.20
N GLY A 103 29.46 25.77 1.12
CA GLY A 103 29.51 24.31 1.31
C GLY A 103 29.40 23.84 2.77
N ALA A 104 29.33 24.75 3.74
CA ALA A 104 29.09 24.41 5.14
C ALA A 104 27.59 24.38 5.48
N ILE A 105 27.22 23.64 6.52
CA ILE A 105 25.86 23.62 7.05
C ILE A 105 25.53 25.01 7.61
N LYS A 106 24.34 25.53 7.26
CA LYS A 106 23.91 26.90 7.59
C LYS A 106 22.99 27.00 8.80
N THR A 107 22.57 25.88 9.36
CA THR A 107 21.69 25.80 10.53
C THR A 107 22.26 24.80 11.53
N ARG A 108 22.01 25.04 12.82
CA ARG A 108 22.28 24.08 13.89
C ARG A 108 21.06 23.25 14.29
N HIS A 109 19.93 23.51 13.64
CA HIS A 109 18.64 22.94 13.98
C HIS A 109 18.08 22.10 12.83
N GLY A 110 17.30 21.09 13.20
CA GLY A 110 16.58 20.23 12.29
C GLY A 110 15.48 19.47 13.03
N TYR A 111 14.94 18.46 12.37
CA TYR A 111 13.87 17.63 12.91
C TYR A 111 14.41 16.22 13.07
N PHE A 112 14.55 15.77 14.31
CA PHE A 112 15.12 14.48 14.65
C PHE A 112 14.16 13.68 15.49
N LEU A 113 14.19 12.35 15.32
CA LEU A 113 13.58 11.44 16.28
C LEU A 113 14.27 11.64 17.64
N GLN A 114 13.45 11.74 18.68
CA GLN A 114 13.92 11.94 20.06
C GLN A 114 14.66 10.69 20.58
N GLU A 115 14.18 9.51 20.20
CA GLU A 115 14.84 8.25 20.49
C GLU A 115 16.09 8.07 19.62
N ASP A 116 17.07 7.34 20.16
CA ASP A 116 18.27 7.00 19.42
C ASP A 116 17.93 5.95 18.35
N PRO A 117 18.10 6.26 17.05
CA PRO A 117 17.75 5.35 15.96
C PRO A 117 18.62 4.09 15.95
N MET A 118 19.69 4.05 16.75
CA MET A 118 20.49 2.85 16.96
C MET A 118 19.82 1.82 17.87
N LEU A 119 18.84 2.20 18.69
CA LEU A 119 18.08 1.28 19.54
C LEU A 119 17.16 0.42 18.67
N PHE A 120 17.16 -0.88 18.95
CA PHE A 120 16.38 -1.88 18.21
C PHE A 120 16.26 -3.18 19.00
N ASP A 121 15.07 -3.76 19.09
CA ASP A 121 14.86 -5.07 19.73
C ASP A 121 15.21 -6.23 18.76
N ALA A 122 16.51 -6.48 18.60
CA ALA A 122 16.99 -7.50 17.66
C ALA A 122 16.49 -8.94 17.98
N PRO A 123 16.47 -9.39 19.25
CA PRO A 123 15.95 -10.72 19.59
C PRO A 123 14.47 -10.93 19.23
N PHE A 124 13.65 -9.89 19.34
CA PHE A 124 12.24 -9.96 18.96
C PHE A 124 12.04 -10.34 17.49
N PHE A 125 12.88 -9.80 16.59
CA PHE A 125 12.86 -10.07 15.15
C PHE A 125 13.82 -11.18 14.73
N SER A 126 14.31 -12.01 15.67
CA SER A 126 15.26 -13.09 15.37
C SER A 126 16.54 -12.63 14.63
N ILE A 127 16.95 -11.37 14.84
CA ILE A 127 18.14 -10.77 14.23
C ILE A 127 19.30 -10.84 15.23
N THR A 128 20.48 -11.21 14.75
CA THR A 128 21.69 -11.25 15.59
C THR A 128 22.21 -9.84 15.86
N ASP A 129 22.81 -9.60 17.03
CA ASP A 129 23.43 -8.30 17.37
C ASP A 129 24.42 -7.83 16.28
N TYR A 130 25.22 -8.77 15.74
CA TYR A 130 26.18 -8.49 14.69
C TYR A 130 25.54 -7.99 13.38
N GLU A 131 24.37 -8.53 13.03
CA GLU A 131 23.59 -8.05 11.89
C GLU A 131 22.92 -6.72 12.22
N ALA A 132 22.27 -6.62 13.38
CA ALA A 132 21.56 -5.43 13.83
C ALA A 132 22.46 -4.18 13.80
N GLU A 133 23.69 -4.26 14.32
CA GLU A 133 24.68 -3.17 14.28
C GLU A 133 24.91 -2.57 12.89
N ARG A 134 24.74 -3.38 11.83
CA ARG A 134 25.06 -3.05 10.43
C ARG A 134 23.82 -2.76 9.59
N MET A 135 22.63 -3.00 10.12
CA MET A 135 21.38 -2.63 9.47
C MET A 135 21.20 -1.11 9.49
N ASP A 136 20.70 -0.54 8.40
CA ASP A 136 20.26 0.85 8.36
C ASP A 136 19.20 1.07 9.45
N PRO A 137 19.35 2.09 10.30
CA PRO A 137 18.32 2.47 11.27
C PRO A 137 16.91 2.61 10.67
N GLN A 138 16.78 3.02 9.40
CA GLN A 138 15.48 3.06 8.73
C GLN A 138 14.82 1.68 8.64
N GLN A 139 15.60 0.62 8.40
CA GLN A 139 15.08 -0.76 8.37
C GLN A 139 14.63 -1.22 9.75
N ARG A 140 15.40 -0.88 10.78
CA ARG A 140 15.11 -1.24 12.18
C ARG A 140 13.81 -0.59 12.66
N GLN A 141 13.71 0.73 12.47
CA GLN A 141 12.51 1.49 12.81
C GLN A 141 11.29 1.02 12.03
N LEU A 142 11.46 0.68 10.75
CA LEU A 142 10.35 0.18 9.94
C LEU A 142 9.82 -1.17 10.43
N LEU A 143 10.69 -2.06 10.92
CA LEU A 143 10.26 -3.34 11.51
C LEU A 143 9.36 -3.11 12.72
N GLU A 144 9.77 -2.25 13.65
CA GLU A 144 9.00 -1.92 14.86
C GLU A 144 7.68 -1.19 14.52
N VAL A 145 7.72 -0.19 13.63
CA VAL A 145 6.51 0.57 13.26
C VAL A 145 5.49 -0.32 12.54
N VAL A 146 5.91 -1.29 11.73
CA VAL A 146 4.98 -2.23 11.09
C VAL A 146 4.35 -3.16 12.12
N TRP A 147 5.11 -3.61 13.13
CA TRP A 147 4.56 -4.40 14.23
C TRP A 147 3.42 -3.63 14.93
N GLU A 148 3.69 -2.40 15.34
CA GLU A 148 2.71 -1.54 16.01
C GLU A 148 1.50 -1.22 15.14
N CYS A 149 1.71 -1.07 13.82
CA CYS A 149 0.63 -0.86 12.88
C CYS A 149 -0.31 -2.08 12.80
N LEU A 150 0.24 -3.30 12.84
CA LEU A 150 -0.55 -4.53 12.88
C LEU A 150 -1.31 -4.66 14.21
N GLU A 151 -0.68 -4.33 15.33
CA GLU A 151 -1.33 -4.30 16.64
C GLU A 151 -2.46 -3.26 16.71
N SER A 152 -2.23 -2.06 16.18
CA SER A 152 -3.23 -1.00 16.06
C SER A 152 -4.43 -1.44 15.23
N ALA A 153 -4.20 -2.21 14.17
CA ALA A 153 -5.26 -2.79 13.36
C ALA A 153 -6.02 -3.94 14.06
N GLY A 154 -5.51 -4.46 15.18
CA GLY A 154 -6.00 -5.69 15.80
C GLY A 154 -5.83 -6.92 14.90
N GLU A 155 -4.93 -6.85 13.93
CA GLU A 155 -4.65 -7.96 13.02
C GLU A 155 -3.72 -8.94 13.71
N THR A 156 -4.01 -10.24 13.66
CA THR A 156 -3.21 -11.29 14.32
C THR A 156 -2.89 -12.47 13.40
N ASN A 157 -3.45 -12.49 12.18
CA ASN A 157 -3.41 -13.62 11.26
C ASN A 157 -2.88 -13.20 9.87
N TRP A 158 -1.67 -12.65 9.87
CA TRP A 158 -1.03 -12.10 8.67
C TRP A 158 -0.06 -13.07 7.97
N LYS A 159 0.49 -14.08 8.68
CA LYS A 159 1.50 -14.99 8.15
C LYS A 159 0.97 -15.82 6.97
N GLY A 160 1.74 -15.88 5.89
CA GLY A 160 1.43 -16.63 4.67
C GLY A 160 0.34 -15.99 3.81
N LYS A 161 -0.14 -14.78 4.16
CA LYS A 161 -1.21 -14.09 3.42
C LYS A 161 -0.65 -13.32 2.24
N ASN A 162 -1.49 -13.14 1.22
CA ASN A 162 -1.20 -12.28 0.06
C ASN A 162 -1.31 -10.80 0.46
N ILE A 163 -0.35 -10.33 1.24
CA ILE A 163 -0.21 -8.95 1.70
C ILE A 163 0.96 -8.33 0.93
N GLY A 164 0.70 -7.22 0.24
CA GLY A 164 1.75 -6.47 -0.45
C GLY A 164 2.43 -5.48 0.49
N CYS A 165 3.72 -5.25 0.27
CA CYS A 165 4.52 -4.29 1.03
C CYS A 165 5.04 -3.20 0.09
N TYR A 166 4.75 -1.94 0.38
CA TYR A 166 5.18 -0.81 -0.45
C TYR A 166 5.81 0.24 0.45
N VAL A 167 7.11 0.51 0.24
CA VAL A 167 7.89 1.42 1.08
C VAL A 167 8.47 2.52 0.23
N GLY A 168 8.21 3.77 0.59
CA GLY A 168 8.89 4.94 0.05
C GLY A 168 10.12 5.27 0.91
N VAL A 169 11.30 5.34 0.30
CA VAL A 169 12.54 5.71 0.97
C VAL A 169 13.33 6.69 0.11
N TYR A 170 14.04 7.58 0.78
CA TYR A 170 14.98 8.47 0.16
C TYR A 170 16.15 8.72 1.11
N GLY A 171 17.34 8.92 0.54
CA GLY A 171 18.58 8.99 1.31
C GLY A 171 19.28 7.63 1.40
N GLU A 172 20.59 7.68 1.35
CA GLU A 172 21.48 6.52 1.46
C GLU A 172 22.63 6.80 2.44
N ASP A 173 22.36 7.64 3.44
CA ASP A 173 23.36 8.12 4.41
C ASP A 173 24.08 6.96 5.12
N TRP A 174 23.35 5.89 5.46
CA TRP A 174 23.93 4.72 6.11
C TRP A 174 24.80 3.89 5.16
N LEU A 175 24.44 3.83 3.86
CA LEU A 175 25.29 3.21 2.83
C LEU A 175 26.60 3.99 2.72
N ASP A 176 26.51 5.31 2.56
CA ASP A 176 27.68 6.19 2.47
C ASP A 176 28.59 6.07 3.69
N LEU A 177 28.01 6.04 4.91
CA LEU A 177 28.76 5.84 6.14
C LEU A 177 29.43 4.47 6.20
N ALA A 178 28.71 3.40 5.85
CA ALA A 178 29.23 2.04 5.87
C ALA A 178 30.31 1.80 4.80
N SER A 179 30.30 2.57 3.70
CA SER A 179 31.29 2.47 2.61
C SER A 179 32.55 3.33 2.83
N LYS A 180 32.62 4.14 3.90
CA LYS A 180 33.81 4.97 4.19
C LYS A 180 35.07 4.16 4.47
N ASP A 181 34.93 2.97 5.05
CA ASP A 181 36.04 2.06 5.31
C ASP A 181 35.85 0.74 4.53
N PRO A 182 36.53 0.56 3.40
CA PRO A 182 36.43 -0.65 2.60
C PRO A 182 36.86 -1.92 3.36
N GLN A 183 37.75 -1.81 4.35
CA GLN A 183 38.23 -2.95 5.13
C GLN A 183 37.21 -3.40 6.18
N ALA A 184 36.25 -2.55 6.54
CA ALA A 184 35.18 -2.85 7.48
C ALA A 184 33.91 -3.46 6.82
N THR A 185 33.96 -3.75 5.51
CA THR A 185 32.81 -4.28 4.76
C THR A 185 32.37 -5.63 5.29
N SER A 186 31.17 -5.68 5.87
CA SER A 186 30.58 -6.92 6.40
C SER A 186 29.82 -7.71 5.34
N ARG A 187 29.63 -9.01 5.60
CA ARG A 187 28.71 -9.87 4.83
C ARG A 187 27.28 -9.32 4.75
N TYR A 188 26.86 -8.54 5.74
CA TYR A 188 25.54 -7.93 5.80
C TYR A 188 25.47 -6.59 5.08
N HIS A 189 26.56 -6.08 4.51
CA HIS A 189 26.61 -4.71 3.98
C HIS A 189 25.47 -4.44 2.96
N VAL A 190 25.30 -5.31 1.97
CA VAL A 190 24.29 -5.16 0.91
C VAL A 190 22.87 -5.24 1.46
N LEU A 191 22.58 -6.19 2.36
CA LEU A 191 21.25 -6.36 2.95
C LEU A 191 20.93 -5.30 4.01
N GLY A 192 21.94 -4.82 4.72
CA GLY A 192 21.81 -3.84 5.78
C GLY A 192 21.66 -2.43 5.27
N THR A 193 22.18 -2.09 4.09
CA THR A 193 22.15 -0.72 3.55
C THR A 193 21.28 -0.56 2.31
N GLY A 194 20.98 -1.64 1.58
CA GLY A 194 20.22 -1.58 0.35
C GLY A 194 18.77 -1.14 0.56
N GLN A 195 18.30 -0.14 -0.20
CA GLN A 195 16.92 0.36 -0.11
C GLN A 195 15.86 -0.71 -0.42
N PHE A 196 16.17 -1.65 -1.33
CA PHE A 196 15.31 -2.80 -1.63
C PHE A 196 15.05 -3.69 -0.39
N ALA A 197 15.93 -3.66 0.60
CA ALA A 197 15.82 -4.53 1.76
C ALA A 197 14.69 -4.09 2.70
N LEU A 198 14.26 -2.81 2.66
CA LEU A 198 13.15 -2.33 3.49
C LEU A 198 11.86 -3.12 3.25
N ALA A 199 11.38 -3.15 2.01
CA ALA A 199 10.16 -3.90 1.67
C ALA A 199 10.38 -5.42 1.75
N ASN A 200 11.53 -5.91 1.26
CA ASN A 200 11.82 -7.34 1.23
C ASN A 200 11.96 -7.96 2.63
N ARG A 201 12.60 -7.25 3.57
CA ARG A 201 12.79 -7.73 4.94
C ARG A 201 11.48 -7.74 5.70
N LEU A 202 10.61 -6.74 5.50
CA LEU A 202 9.25 -6.77 6.05
C LEU A 202 8.49 -8.02 5.58
N SER A 203 8.49 -8.28 4.28
CA SER A 203 7.80 -9.47 3.77
C SER A 203 8.41 -10.78 4.25
N TYR A 204 9.73 -10.82 4.48
CA TYR A 204 10.41 -12.00 5.02
C TYR A 204 10.05 -12.22 6.50
N GLU A 205 10.18 -11.19 7.33
CA GLU A 205 9.99 -11.27 8.77
C GLU A 205 8.53 -11.57 9.15
N TYR A 206 7.60 -10.91 8.45
CA TYR A 206 6.16 -11.09 8.70
C TYR A 206 5.52 -12.18 7.83
N ASP A 207 6.28 -12.84 6.95
CA ASP A 207 5.79 -13.86 6.03
C ASP A 207 4.65 -13.35 5.10
N PHE A 208 4.84 -12.17 4.52
CA PHE A 208 3.93 -11.59 3.53
C PHE A 208 4.23 -12.14 2.14
N GLN A 209 3.21 -12.69 1.49
CA GLN A 209 3.32 -13.40 0.20
C GLN A 209 2.85 -12.56 -1.01
N GLY A 210 2.57 -11.27 -0.81
CA GLY A 210 2.18 -10.37 -1.89
C GLY A 210 3.36 -9.64 -2.55
N PRO A 211 3.06 -8.67 -3.44
CA PRO A 211 4.08 -7.87 -4.13
C PRO A 211 4.94 -7.05 -3.17
N ARG A 212 6.18 -6.77 -3.59
CA ARG A 212 7.21 -6.01 -2.86
C ARG A 212 7.92 -5.08 -3.83
#